data_AF-A0A6H5HS21-F1
#
_entry.id   AF-A0A6H5HS21-F1
#
_cell.length_a   1.000
_cell.length_b   1.000
_cell.length_c   1.000
_cell.angle_alpha   90.00
_cell.angle_beta   90.00
_cell.angle_gamma   90.00
#
_symmetry.space_group_name_H-M   'P 1'
#
loop_
_entity.id
_entity.type
_entity.pdbx_description
1 polymer ?
#
loop_
_entity_poly.entity_id
_entity_poly.type
_entity_poly.pdbx_seq_one_letter_code
_entity_poly.pdbx_strand_id
1 'polypeptide(L)'
;MKRVCDNGMKQYIRSRPGASIESVRRAKEIEIATIGDHALFQDTNDLKDAKAKLLTGISSYRPPGDASAAGFDLTGDTEEIMKSAIVKKIWDKKKKKMVSVGVESKKNMIKSESGKWIPASFKSGRYQKWMERTKAAAEDDDNEEDDGNEEATPAK
;
A
#
# COMPACT_ATOMS: atom_id res chain seq x y z
N MET A 1 -5.99 -27.92 -54.65
CA MET A 1 -7.37 -27.89 -54.12
C MET A 1 -7.55 -26.93 -52.94
N LYS A 2 -6.71 -26.98 -51.90
CA LYS A 2 -6.78 -26.12 -50.69
C LYS A 2 -7.02 -24.62 -50.96
N ARG A 3 -6.26 -24.00 -51.86
CA ARG A 3 -6.38 -22.57 -52.21
C ARG A 3 -7.76 -22.16 -52.74
N VAL A 4 -8.43 -23.05 -53.46
CA VAL A 4 -9.77 -22.80 -54.01
C VAL A 4 -10.81 -22.87 -52.89
N CYS A 5 -10.69 -23.87 -52.01
CA CYS A 5 -11.53 -24.01 -50.82
C CYS A 5 -11.39 -22.81 -49.88
N ASP A 6 -10.16 -22.34 -49.64
CA ASP A 6 -9.89 -21.17 -48.80
C ASP A 6 -10.51 -19.89 -49.39
N ASN A 7 -10.43 -19.71 -50.71
CA ASN A 7 -11.03 -18.58 -51.39
C ASN A 7 -12.57 -18.63 -51.37
N GLY A 8 -13.17 -19.81 -51.54
CA GLY A 8 -14.60 -20.02 -51.39
C GLY A 8 -15.08 -19.72 -49.96
N MET A 9 -14.33 -20.19 -48.95
CA MET A 9 -14.65 -19.94 -47.54
C MET A 9 -14.58 -18.44 -47.18
N LYS A 10 -13.61 -17.70 -47.73
CA LYS A 10 -13.53 -16.24 -47.56
C LYS A 10 -14.75 -15.52 -48.09
N GLN A 11 -15.24 -15.90 -49.28
CA GLN A 11 -16.45 -15.31 -49.86
C GLN A 11 -17.69 -15.63 -49.03
N TYR A 12 -17.81 -16.87 -48.55
CA TYR A 12 -18.91 -17.27 -47.66
C TYR A 12 -18.92 -16.48 -46.34
N ILE A 13 -17.76 -16.33 -45.68
CA ILE A 13 -17.66 -15.54 -44.44
C ILE A 13 -18.05 -14.08 -44.69
N ARG A 14 -17.75 -13.55 -45.87
CA ARG A 14 -18.08 -12.17 -46.25
C ARG A 14 -19.57 -11.96 -46.55
N SER A 15 -20.28 -12.95 -47.07
CA SER A 15 -21.68 -12.83 -47.49
C SER A 15 -22.71 -13.42 -46.53
N ARG A 16 -22.29 -14.25 -45.57
CA ARG A 16 -23.22 -14.85 -44.60
C ARG A 16 -23.87 -13.79 -43.70
N PRO A 17 -25.17 -13.92 -43.38
CA PRO A 17 -25.78 -13.11 -42.34
C PRO A 17 -25.13 -13.40 -40.99
N GLY A 18 -25.08 -12.37 -40.14
CA GLY A 18 -24.70 -12.53 -38.74
C GLY A 18 -25.67 -13.45 -38.00
N ALA A 19 -25.25 -13.98 -36.85
CA ALA A 19 -26.16 -14.75 -35.99
C ALA A 19 -27.31 -13.88 -35.48
N SER A 20 -28.47 -14.48 -35.20
CA SER A 20 -29.60 -13.78 -34.60
C SER A 20 -29.21 -13.19 -33.23
N ILE A 21 -29.70 -11.99 -32.94
CA ILE A 21 -29.47 -11.26 -31.68
C ILE A 21 -29.88 -12.09 -30.46
N GLU A 22 -31.02 -12.79 -30.54
CA GLU A 22 -31.50 -13.72 -29.51
C GLU A 22 -30.52 -14.87 -29.25
N SER A 23 -29.86 -15.36 -30.31
CA SER A 23 -28.86 -16.41 -30.18
C SER A 23 -27.59 -15.91 -29.51
N VAL A 24 -27.15 -14.69 -29.86
CA VAL A 24 -25.98 -14.05 -29.24
C VAL A 24 -26.25 -13.77 -27.77
N ARG A 25 -27.49 -13.35 -27.43
CA ARG A 25 -27.91 -13.11 -26.05
C ARG A 25 -27.88 -14.41 -25.23
N ARG A 26 -28.56 -15.46 -25.69
CA ARG A 26 -28.56 -16.77 -25.02
C ARG A 26 -27.16 -17.33 -24.85
N ALA A 27 -26.29 -17.20 -25.85
CA ALA A 27 -24.92 -17.68 -25.77
C ALA A 27 -24.08 -17.00 -24.67
N LYS A 28 -24.41 -15.76 -24.30
CA LYS A 28 -23.75 -15.02 -23.20
C LYS A 28 -24.30 -15.38 -21.83
N GLU A 29 -25.56 -15.81 -21.77
CA GLU A 29 -26.22 -16.25 -20.53
C GLU A 29 -25.83 -17.68 -20.16
N ILE A 30 -25.28 -18.46 -21.11
CA ILE A 30 -24.77 -19.81 -20.86
C ILE A 30 -23.45 -19.75 -20.07
N GLU A 31 -23.47 -20.33 -18.87
CA GLU A 31 -22.26 -20.57 -18.08
C GLU A 31 -21.47 -21.73 -18.70
N ILE A 32 -20.40 -21.39 -19.42
CA ILE A 32 -19.51 -22.37 -20.07
C ILE A 32 -18.87 -23.32 -19.05
N ALA A 33 -18.69 -22.87 -17.80
CA ALA A 33 -18.18 -23.71 -16.72
C ALA A 33 -19.14 -24.85 -16.33
N THR A 34 -20.43 -24.69 -16.58
CA THR A 34 -21.48 -25.67 -16.26
C THR A 34 -21.62 -26.71 -17.38
N ILE A 35 -21.19 -26.38 -18.59
CA ILE A 35 -21.13 -27.32 -19.71
C ILE A 35 -19.82 -28.11 -19.62
N GLY A 36 -19.92 -29.35 -19.12
CA GLY A 36 -18.80 -30.29 -19.12
C GLY A 36 -18.30 -30.62 -20.54
N ASP A 37 -17.13 -31.25 -20.63
CA ASP A 37 -16.58 -31.65 -21.92
C ASP A 37 -17.54 -32.59 -22.65
N HIS A 38 -17.78 -32.30 -23.94
CA HIS A 38 -18.62 -33.12 -24.79
C HIS A 38 -18.06 -34.56 -24.86
N ALA A 39 -18.94 -35.56 -24.91
CA ALA A 39 -18.58 -36.99 -24.81
C ALA A 39 -17.44 -37.42 -25.76
N LEU A 40 -17.41 -36.85 -26.97
CA LEU A 40 -16.38 -37.11 -27.97
C LEU A 40 -14.96 -36.66 -27.57
N PHE A 41 -14.81 -35.76 -26.59
CA PHE A 41 -13.52 -35.23 -26.13
C PHE A 41 -13.14 -35.74 -24.73
N GLN A 42 -13.86 -36.72 -24.19
CA GLN A 42 -13.56 -37.32 -22.89
C GLN A 42 -12.15 -37.91 -22.85
N ASP A 43 -11.67 -38.47 -23.96
CA ASP A 43 -10.32 -39.05 -24.08
C ASP A 43 -9.19 -38.02 -23.91
N THR A 44 -9.47 -36.72 -24.09
CA THR A 44 -8.47 -35.66 -23.86
C THR A 44 -8.33 -35.27 -22.38
N ASN A 45 -9.22 -35.76 -21.50
CA ASN A 45 -9.15 -35.49 -20.07
C ASN A 45 -7.94 -36.15 -19.41
N ASP A 46 -7.49 -37.30 -19.93
CA ASP A 46 -6.26 -37.93 -19.46
C ASP A 46 -5.05 -36.98 -19.51
N LEU A 47 -5.02 -36.11 -20.53
CA LEU A 47 -3.97 -35.11 -20.69
C LEU A 47 -4.12 -33.93 -19.72
N LYS A 48 -5.35 -33.52 -19.42
CA LYS A 48 -5.65 -32.48 -18.42
C LYS A 48 -5.31 -32.96 -17.02
N ASP A 49 -5.66 -34.20 -16.70
CA ASP A 49 -5.39 -34.82 -15.41
C ASP A 49 -3.89 -35.11 -15.22
N ALA A 50 -3.20 -35.56 -16.27
CA ALA A 50 -1.75 -35.72 -16.27
C ALA A 50 -1.05 -34.37 -16.05
N LYS A 51 -1.51 -33.29 -16.70
CA LYS A 51 -0.99 -31.94 -16.50
C LYS A 51 -1.22 -31.45 -15.07
N ALA A 52 -2.41 -31.70 -14.50
CA ALA A 52 -2.72 -31.34 -13.11
C ALA A 52 -1.82 -32.09 -12.12
N LYS A 53 -1.67 -33.41 -12.26
CA LYS A 53 -0.78 -34.24 -11.43
C LYS A 53 0.67 -33.77 -11.50
N LEU A 54 1.15 -33.42 -12.69
CA LEU A 54 2.49 -32.88 -12.90
C LEU A 54 2.67 -31.52 -12.22
N LEU A 55 1.71 -30.60 -12.35
CA LEU A 55 1.76 -29.30 -11.69
C LEU A 55 1.77 -29.42 -10.16
N THR A 56 0.94 -30.31 -9.60
CA THR A 56 0.96 -30.62 -8.16
C THR A 56 2.31 -31.21 -7.74
N GLY A 57 2.89 -32.10 -8.55
CA GLY A 57 4.22 -32.67 -8.32
C GLY A 57 5.31 -31.59 -8.30
N ILE A 58 5.31 -30.66 -9.25
CA ILE A 58 6.27 -29.55 -9.29
C ILE A 58 6.11 -28.63 -8.09
N SER A 59 4.86 -28.31 -7.72
CA SER A 59 4.59 -27.41 -6.60
C SER A 59 4.97 -27.99 -5.24
N SER A 60 4.88 -29.32 -5.08
CA SER A 60 5.21 -30.03 -3.83
C SER A 60 6.63 -30.56 -3.79
N TYR A 61 7.37 -30.46 -4.91
CA TYR A 61 8.73 -30.94 -5.01
C TYR A 61 9.65 -30.11 -4.12
N ARG A 62 10.20 -30.76 -3.09
CA ARG A 62 11.30 -30.26 -2.29
C ARG A 62 12.53 -31.14 -2.53
N PRO A 63 13.67 -30.60 -2.96
CA PRO A 63 14.87 -31.41 -3.18
C PRO A 63 15.32 -32.06 -1.87
N PRO A 64 15.77 -33.34 -1.89
CA PRO A 64 16.17 -34.10 -0.69
C PRO A 64 17.49 -33.65 -0.04
N GLY A 65 18.09 -32.57 -0.54
CA GLY A 65 19.17 -31.85 0.14
C GLY A 65 18.67 -30.45 0.41
N ASP A 66 18.64 -30.06 1.68
CA ASP A 66 18.17 -28.75 2.11
C ASP A 66 19.05 -27.62 1.56
N ALA A 67 18.77 -27.18 0.33
CA ALA A 67 19.36 -25.95 -0.22
C ALA A 67 19.03 -24.73 0.68
N SER A 68 17.92 -24.81 1.43
CA SER A 68 17.54 -23.81 2.43
C SER A 68 18.31 -23.93 3.75
N ALA A 69 18.84 -25.10 4.11
CA ALA A 69 19.71 -25.27 5.29
C ALA A 69 21.20 -25.05 4.96
N ALA A 70 21.57 -25.18 3.68
CA ALA A 70 22.88 -24.77 3.17
C ALA A 70 23.00 -23.23 3.01
N GLY A 71 21.93 -22.48 3.25
CA GLY A 71 21.95 -21.02 3.30
C GLY A 71 22.64 -20.55 4.59
N PHE A 72 23.92 -20.22 4.50
CA PHE A 72 24.63 -19.51 5.54
C PHE A 72 24.30 -18.01 5.44
N ASP A 73 23.44 -17.52 6.33
CA ASP A 73 23.04 -16.12 6.36
C ASP A 73 24.13 -15.26 7.03
N LEU A 74 24.95 -14.57 6.21
CA LEU A 74 25.94 -13.60 6.67
C LEU A 74 25.36 -12.21 6.97
N THR A 75 24.04 -12.01 6.93
CA THR A 75 23.45 -10.67 7.04
C THR A 75 23.30 -10.14 8.47
N GLY A 76 24.01 -10.72 9.45
CA GLY A 76 23.93 -10.33 10.88
C GLY A 76 25.24 -9.92 11.56
N ASP A 77 26.40 -10.35 11.04
CA ASP A 77 27.65 -10.32 11.83
C ASP A 77 28.53 -9.08 11.61
N THR A 78 28.15 -8.19 10.69
CA THR A 78 28.85 -6.92 10.47
C THR A 78 28.05 -5.75 11.02
N GLU A 79 28.73 -4.86 11.75
CA GLU A 79 28.12 -3.67 12.37
C GLU A 79 27.43 -2.76 11.34
N GLU A 80 27.91 -2.78 10.09
CA GLU A 80 27.37 -2.04 8.96
C GLU A 80 25.99 -2.54 8.53
N ILE A 81 25.77 -3.86 8.48
CA ILE A 81 24.49 -4.45 8.09
C ILE A 81 23.44 -4.19 9.17
N MET A 82 23.80 -4.31 10.46
CA MET A 82 22.92 -3.95 11.58
C MET A 82 22.49 -2.48 11.54
N LYS A 83 23.42 -1.55 11.26
CA LYS A 83 23.09 -0.12 11.11
C LYS A 83 22.17 0.13 9.91
N SER A 84 22.33 -0.62 8.82
CA SER A 84 21.49 -0.50 7.63
C SER A 84 20.07 -1.06 7.83
N ALA A 85 19.93 -2.12 8.65
CA ALA A 85 18.64 -2.73 9.00
C ALA A 85 17.78 -1.81 9.89
N ILE A 86 18.43 -0.99 10.73
CA ILE A 86 17.76 0.00 11.59
C ILE A 86 17.19 1.16 10.77
N VAL A 87 17.85 1.56 9.67
CA VAL A 87 17.41 2.68 8.81
C VAL A 87 16.59 2.13 7.63
N LYS A 88 15.34 1.75 7.91
CA LYS A 88 14.39 1.37 6.86
C LYS A 88 14.07 2.58 5.98
N LYS A 89 14.56 2.51 4.74
CA LYS A 89 14.29 3.49 3.69
C LYS A 89 13.03 3.08 2.93
N ILE A 90 12.02 3.95 2.90
CA ILE A 90 10.76 3.74 2.19
C ILE A 90 10.68 4.74 1.03
N TRP A 91 10.18 4.30 -0.12
CA TRP A 91 9.94 5.17 -1.26
C TRP A 91 8.71 6.05 -1.02
N ASP A 92 8.90 7.37 -0.97
CA ASP A 92 7.78 8.31 -0.90
C ASP A 92 7.24 8.58 -2.31
N LYS A 93 6.04 8.05 -2.61
CA LYS A 93 5.39 8.17 -3.92
C LYS A 93 5.10 9.61 -4.32
N LYS A 94 4.86 10.52 -3.37
CA LYS A 94 4.56 11.94 -3.64
C LYS A 94 5.84 12.72 -3.88
N LYS A 95 6.88 12.49 -3.07
CA LYS A 95 8.17 13.18 -3.18
C LYS A 95 9.13 12.53 -4.18
N LYS A 96 8.76 11.37 -4.77
CA LYS A 96 9.55 10.57 -5.73
C LYS A 96 11.01 10.39 -5.30
N LYS A 97 11.22 10.17 -4.01
CA LYS A 97 12.56 9.95 -3.44
C LYS A 97 12.48 9.00 -2.25
N MET A 98 13.62 8.40 -1.94
CA MET A 98 13.77 7.50 -0.80
C MET A 98 13.83 8.32 0.51
N VAL A 99 12.98 7.99 1.48
CA VAL A 99 12.91 8.67 2.79
C VAL A 99 13.14 7.64 3.89
N SER A 100 14.01 7.93 4.85
CA SER A 100 14.23 7.06 6.02
C SER A 100 13.09 7.20 7.01
N VAL A 101 12.40 6.11 7.31
CA VAL A 101 11.31 6.04 8.29
C VAL A 101 11.90 5.54 9.60
N GLY A 102 11.98 6.42 10.60
CA GLY A 102 12.52 6.09 11.94
C GLY A 102 13.70 6.95 12.42
N VAL A 103 14.19 7.90 11.62
CA VAL A 103 15.29 8.83 12.01
C VAL A 103 14.78 10.27 12.14
N GLU A 104 13.57 10.46 12.67
CA GLU A 104 13.06 11.80 12.99
C GLU A 104 13.35 12.23 14.44
N SER A 105 13.75 11.29 15.30
CA SER A 105 14.04 11.53 16.72
C SER A 105 15.32 12.33 17.00
N LYS A 106 16.12 12.68 15.97
CA LYS A 106 17.38 13.45 16.11
C LYS A 106 17.42 14.73 15.29
N LYS A 107 16.32 15.13 14.66
CA LYS A 107 16.23 16.41 13.96
C LYS A 107 16.31 17.52 15.01
N ASN A 108 17.33 18.38 14.94
CA ASN A 108 17.66 19.43 15.92
C ASN A 108 18.33 18.96 17.22
N MET A 109 19.09 17.85 17.22
CA MET A 109 19.95 17.47 18.35
C MET A 109 21.42 17.40 17.90
N ILE A 110 22.33 17.94 18.70
CA ILE A 110 23.78 17.94 18.48
C ILE A 110 24.43 17.08 19.56
N LYS A 111 25.44 16.27 19.19
CA LYS A 111 26.21 15.45 20.13
C LYS A 111 27.35 16.30 20.70
N SER A 112 27.39 16.45 22.03
CA SER A 112 28.47 17.15 22.73
C SER A 112 29.76 16.31 22.77
N GLU A 113 30.90 16.94 23.02
CA GLU A 113 32.19 16.28 23.26
C GLU A 113 32.16 15.30 24.44
N SER A 114 31.21 15.51 25.37
CA SER A 114 30.90 14.61 26.49
C SER A 114 29.95 13.45 26.12
N GLY A 115 29.57 13.31 24.85
CA GLY A 115 28.72 12.24 24.33
C GLY A 115 27.23 12.39 24.59
N LYS A 116 26.78 13.48 25.22
CA LYS A 116 25.36 13.76 25.49
C LYS A 116 24.72 14.48 24.31
N TRP A 117 23.43 14.22 24.05
CA TRP A 117 22.68 14.93 23.01
C TRP A 117 22.03 16.19 23.59
N ILE A 118 22.30 17.34 22.99
CA ILE A 118 21.77 18.66 23.38
C ILE A 118 20.92 19.20 22.23
N PRO A 119 19.76 19.83 22.48
CA PRO A 119 19.01 20.48 21.41
C PRO A 119 19.89 21.53 20.70
N ALA A 120 19.79 21.58 19.37
CA ALA A 120 20.58 22.48 18.51
C ALA A 120 20.32 23.97 18.82
N SER A 121 19.20 24.28 19.47
CA SER A 121 18.90 25.60 20.00
C SER A 121 18.68 25.51 21.50
N PHE A 122 19.39 26.35 22.26
CA PHE A 122 19.22 26.48 23.70
C PHE A 122 18.14 27.53 24.08
N LYS A 123 17.32 27.98 23.12
CA LYS A 123 16.19 28.87 23.41
C LYS A 123 15.08 28.07 24.08
N SER A 124 15.15 27.98 25.42
CA SER A 124 14.11 27.36 26.25
C SER A 124 12.76 28.09 26.25
N GLY A 125 12.61 29.19 25.48
CA GLY A 125 11.39 30.00 25.42
C GLY A 125 10.96 30.63 26.76
N ARG A 126 11.74 30.44 27.84
CA ARG A 126 11.36 30.80 29.21
C ARG A 126 11.03 32.29 29.38
N TYR A 127 11.78 33.18 28.74
CA TYR A 127 11.53 34.62 28.81
C TYR A 127 10.26 35.03 28.06
N GLN A 128 10.02 34.47 26.86
CA GLN A 128 8.76 34.70 26.14
C GLN A 128 7.56 34.16 26.92
N LYS A 129 7.69 32.99 27.53
CA LYS A 129 6.66 32.39 28.40
C LYS A 129 6.42 33.20 29.69
N TRP A 130 7.45 33.84 30.24
CA TRP A 130 7.30 34.78 31.36
C TRP A 130 6.62 36.07 30.91
N MET A 131 7.04 36.67 29.79
CA MET A 131 6.42 37.86 29.20
C MET A 131 4.92 37.65 28.91
N GLU A 132 4.56 36.51 28.30
CA GLU A 132 3.17 36.13 28.07
C GLU A 132 2.40 35.98 29.39
N ARG A 133 3.01 35.36 30.41
CA ARG A 133 2.37 35.18 31.71
C ARG A 133 2.21 36.47 32.49
N THR A 134 3.18 37.39 32.43
CA THR A 134 3.06 38.71 33.05
C THR A 134 2.09 39.61 32.29
N LYS A 135 1.99 39.44 30.98
CA LYS A 135 1.00 40.14 30.17
C LYS A 135 -0.42 39.64 30.48
N ALA A 136 -0.61 38.31 30.54
CA ALA A 136 -1.88 37.72 30.93
C ALA A 136 -2.28 38.09 32.37
N ALA A 137 -1.34 38.17 33.31
CA ALA A 137 -1.62 38.61 34.68
C ALA A 137 -2.02 40.09 34.78
N ALA A 138 -1.63 40.94 33.83
CA ALA A 138 -2.09 42.32 33.75
C ALA A 138 -3.46 42.45 33.06
N GLU A 139 -3.83 41.47 32.24
CA GLU A 139 -5.15 41.42 31.57
C GLU A 139 -6.24 40.78 32.46
N ASP A 140 -5.87 39.94 33.45
CA ASP A 140 -6.79 39.40 34.47
C ASP A 140 -7.10 40.39 35.62
N ASP A 141 -6.24 41.38 35.89
CA ASP A 141 -6.44 42.41 36.95
C ASP A 141 -7.41 43.53 36.53
N ASP A 142 -7.72 43.64 35.23
CA ASP A 142 -8.67 44.60 34.66
C ASP A 142 -10.08 44.01 34.47
N ASN A 143 -10.34 42.78 34.95
CA ASN A 143 -11.61 42.06 34.71
C ASN A 143 -12.25 41.45 35.97
N GLU A 144 -12.05 42.09 37.13
CA GLU A 144 -12.87 41.86 38.33
C GLU A 144 -13.32 43.20 38.93
N GLU A 145 -14.47 43.71 38.46
CA GLU A 145 -15.50 44.52 39.17
C GLU A 145 -16.53 44.97 38.11
N ASP A 146 -17.85 44.80 38.19
CA ASP A 146 -18.80 44.08 39.03
C ASP A 146 -20.16 44.29 38.32
N ASP A 147 -20.96 43.23 38.16
CA ASP A 147 -22.27 43.23 37.49
C ASP A 147 -23.37 43.20 38.58
N GLY A 148 -24.21 44.24 38.69
CA GLY A 148 -25.41 44.13 39.55
C GLY A 148 -26.13 45.41 40.03
N ASN A 149 -27.04 45.92 39.19
CA ASN A 149 -28.47 46.12 39.50
C ASN A 149 -29.02 47.18 40.51
N GLU A 150 -30.08 47.89 40.05
CA GLU A 150 -31.30 48.41 40.75
C GLU A 150 -31.27 49.63 41.73
N GLU A 151 -31.85 50.78 41.31
CA GLU A 151 -33.15 51.35 41.80
C GLU A 151 -33.36 52.87 41.46
N ALA A 152 -34.42 53.14 40.67
CA ALA A 152 -35.47 54.18 40.79
C ALA A 152 -35.18 55.50 41.58
N THR A 153 -35.42 56.75 41.11
CA THR A 153 -36.65 57.43 40.62
C THR A 153 -36.30 58.93 40.26
N PRO A 154 -37.22 59.93 40.06
CA PRO A 154 -37.52 60.54 38.76
C PRO A 154 -37.32 62.09 38.65
N ALA A 155 -37.41 62.56 37.39
CA ALA A 155 -37.89 63.85 36.88
C ALA A 155 -37.63 65.18 37.63
N LYS A 156 -37.04 66.14 36.90
CA LYS A 156 -37.70 67.44 36.64
C LYS A 156 -37.24 68.04 35.31
#